data_AF-W8B4A7-F1
#
_entry.id   AF-W8B4A7-F1
#
_cell.length_a   1.000
_cell.length_b   1.000
_cell.length_c   1.000
_cell.angle_alpha   90.00
_cell.angle_beta   90.00
_cell.angle_gamma   90.00
#
_symmetry.space_group_name_H-M   'P 1'
#
loop_
_entity.id
_entity.type
_entity.pdbx_description
1 polymer ?
#
loop_
_entity_poly.entity_id
_entity_poly.type
_entity_poly.pdbx_seq_one_letter_code
_entity_poly.pdbx_strand_id
1 'polypeptide(L)'
;MQVPIDTSKMSEAELQFHYFKMHDSDNNNKLDGCELIKSLIHWHEQGSKEQPHNEQAPHVEEKIFSDEELVALIDPILQMDDTSRDGYIDYPEFIKAQQKAAASQQKHQQQQQQQPQSGK
;
A
#
# COMPACT_ATOMS: atom_id res chain seq x y z
N MET A 1 9.05 16.74 15.86
CA MET A 1 10.31 16.40 15.16
C MET A 1 10.22 14.92 14.79
N GLN A 2 9.88 14.58 13.55
CA GLN A 2 9.95 13.20 13.06
C GLN A 2 11.42 12.90 12.83
N VAL A 3 11.99 12.02 13.65
CA VAL A 3 13.35 11.50 13.44
C VAL A 3 13.25 10.57 12.24
N PRO A 4 13.98 10.82 11.13
CA PRO A 4 13.98 9.90 9.99
C PRO A 4 14.49 8.54 10.47
N ILE A 5 13.63 7.52 10.42
CA ILE A 5 14.04 6.16 10.73
C ILE A 5 14.87 5.67 9.55
N ASP A 6 16.13 5.33 9.83
CA ASP A 6 17.03 4.73 8.85
C ASP A 6 16.61 3.26 8.61
N THR A 7 15.79 3.06 7.57
CA THR A 7 15.26 1.76 7.15
C THR A 7 16.31 0.91 6.41
N SER A 8 17.50 1.45 6.11
CA SER A 8 18.52 0.77 5.30
C SER A 8 19.12 -0.49 5.94
N LYS A 9 18.95 -0.66 7.26
CA LYS A 9 19.47 -1.80 8.03
C LYS A 9 18.40 -2.77 8.51
N MET A 10 17.13 -2.52 8.19
CA MET A 10 16.01 -3.36 8.62
C MET A 10 15.86 -4.57 7.70
N SER A 11 15.61 -5.74 8.29
CA SER A 11 15.16 -6.92 7.56
C SER A 11 13.79 -6.68 6.92
N GLU A 12 13.42 -7.50 5.94
CA GLU A 12 12.09 -7.40 5.31
C GLU A 12 10.95 -7.50 6.33
N ALA A 13 11.09 -8.36 7.35
CA ALA A 13 10.11 -8.48 8.42
C ALA A 13 10.04 -7.23 9.29
N GLU A 14 11.18 -6.60 9.60
CA GLU A 14 11.21 -5.35 10.36
C GLU A 14 10.64 -4.18 9.56
N LEU A 15 10.88 -4.14 8.25
CA LEU A 15 10.25 -3.16 7.36
C LEU A 15 8.74 -3.33 7.32
N GLN A 16 8.25 -4.56 7.14
CA GLN A 16 6.81 -4.86 7.15
C GLN A 16 6.15 -4.46 8.47
N PHE A 17 6.79 -4.79 9.60
CA PHE A 17 6.32 -4.37 10.91
C PHE A 17 6.37 -2.86 11.09
N HIS A 18 7.41 -2.20 10.62
CA HIS A 18 7.53 -0.75 10.66
C HIS A 18 6.41 -0.08 9.84
N TYR A 19 6.14 -0.54 8.63
CA TYR A 19 5.04 -0.04 7.79
C TYR A 19 3.68 -0.24 8.46
N PHE A 20 3.45 -1.39 9.07
CA PHE A 20 2.23 -1.66 9.82
C PHE A 20 2.08 -0.65 10.98
N LYS A 21 3.12 -0.51 11.82
CA LYS A 21 3.11 0.40 12.96
C LYS A 21 3.10 1.88 12.60
N MET A 22 3.60 2.26 11.43
CA MET A 22 3.59 3.64 10.95
C MET A 22 2.16 4.14 10.70
N HIS A 23 1.26 3.25 10.27
CA HIS A 23 -0.10 3.60 9.88
C HIS A 23 -1.14 3.34 10.98
N ASP A 24 -0.83 2.47 11.94
CA ASP A 24 -1.56 2.25 13.19
C ASP A 24 -1.45 3.50 14.10
N SER A 25 -2.35 4.45 13.86
CA SER A 25 -2.33 5.79 14.44
C SER A 25 -2.85 5.81 15.88
N ASP A 26 -3.74 4.90 16.23
CA ASP A 26 -4.31 4.77 17.57
C ASP A 26 -3.59 3.71 18.45
N ASN A 27 -2.61 3.00 17.87
CA ASN A 27 -1.77 2.01 18.53
C ASN A 27 -2.53 0.76 19.02
N ASN A 28 -3.65 0.44 18.38
CA ASN A 28 -4.46 -0.73 18.72
C ASN A 28 -3.89 -2.06 18.14
N ASN A 29 -2.80 -1.99 17.36
CA ASN A 29 -2.16 -3.09 16.63
C ASN A 29 -3.05 -3.74 15.57
N LYS A 30 -3.91 -2.94 14.95
CA LYS A 30 -4.76 -3.27 13.82
C LYS A 30 -4.80 -2.06 12.89
N LEU A 31 -5.24 -2.28 11.66
CA LEU A 31 -5.46 -1.21 10.69
C LEU A 31 -6.93 -1.14 10.33
N ASP A 32 -7.55 0.00 10.58
CA ASP A 32 -8.92 0.29 10.13
C ASP A 32 -8.96 0.91 8.73
N GLY A 33 -10.17 1.02 8.17
CA GLY A 33 -10.36 1.61 6.84
C GLY A 33 -9.84 3.06 6.72
N CYS A 34 -9.94 3.88 7.77
CA CYS A 34 -9.41 5.25 7.76
C CYS A 34 -7.88 5.27 7.75
N GLU A 35 -7.24 4.36 8.48
CA GLU A 35 -5.79 4.21 8.50
C GLU A 35 -5.26 3.71 7.16
N LEU A 36 -5.97 2.77 6.52
CA LEU A 36 -5.68 2.35 5.15
C LEU A 36 -5.81 3.50 4.14
N ILE A 37 -6.86 4.33 4.26
CA ILE A 37 -7.04 5.53 3.41
C ILE A 37 -5.85 6.48 3.56
N LYS A 38 -5.48 6.79 4.80
CA LYS A 38 -4.33 7.67 5.08
C LYS A 38 -3.04 7.10 4.47
N SER A 39 -2.87 5.78 4.53
CA SER A 39 -1.73 5.07 3.93
C SER A 39 -1.67 5.24 2.41
N LEU A 40 -2.81 5.07 1.72
CA LEU A 40 -2.91 5.22 0.27
C LEU A 40 -2.62 6.66 -0.19
N ILE A 41 -3.11 7.65 0.56
CA ILE A 41 -2.85 9.06 0.28
C ILE A 41 -1.36 9.40 0.53
N HIS A 42 -0.77 8.88 1.61
CA HIS A 42 0.63 9.10 1.92
C HIS A 42 1.57 8.58 0.82
N TRP A 43 1.29 7.40 0.26
CA TRP A 43 2.02 6.85 -0.88
C TRP A 43 2.02 7.79 -2.10
N HIS A 44 0.87 8.42 -2.39
CA HIS A 44 0.73 9.37 -3.50
C HIS A 44 1.50 10.68 -3.25
N GLU A 45 1.52 11.16 -2.00
CA GLU A 45 2.20 12.42 -1.64
C GLU A 45 3.73 12.28 -1.68
N GLN A 46 4.25 11.11 -1.30
CA GLN A 46 5.70 10.83 -1.28
C GLN A 46 6.25 10.64 -2.70
N GLY A 47 5.53 9.93 -3.58
CA GLY A 47 5.92 9.77 -4.99
C GLY A 47 5.94 11.08 -5.79
N SER A 48 5.23 12.11 -5.33
CA SER A 48 5.19 13.45 -5.94
C SER A 48 6.32 14.38 -5.46
N LYS A 49 6.92 14.10 -4.29
CA LYS A 49 7.97 14.94 -3.68
C LYS A 49 9.40 14.58 -4.13
N GLU A 50 9.59 13.46 -4.81
CA GLU A 50 10.91 13.01 -5.28
C GLU A 50 11.31 13.52 -6.67
N GLN A 51 10.46 14.31 -7.35
CA GLN A 51 10.89 15.00 -8.58
C GLN A 51 11.52 16.36 -8.24
N PRO A 52 12.82 16.57 -8.53
CA PRO A 52 13.43 17.88 -8.37
C PRO A 52 12.77 18.84 -9.36
N HIS A 53 12.19 19.91 -8.82
CA HIS A 53 11.91 21.20 -9.45
C HIS A 53 12.21 21.26 -10.96
N ASN A 54 11.32 20.68 -11.77
CA ASN A 54 11.25 20.96 -13.19
C ASN A 54 9.93 21.70 -13.37
N GLU A 55 9.99 22.96 -13.81
CA GLU A 55 8.85 23.89 -13.96
C GLU A 55 7.83 23.46 -15.05
N GLN A 56 7.81 22.15 -15.38
CA GLN A 56 7.02 21.52 -16.44
C GLN A 56 6.49 20.13 -16.05
N ALA A 57 6.68 19.68 -14.79
CA ALA A 57 6.02 18.46 -14.31
C ALA A 57 4.54 18.76 -14.02
N PRO A 58 3.60 17.88 -14.42
CA PRO A 58 2.18 18.11 -14.12
C PRO A 58 2.05 18.21 -12.61
N HIS A 59 1.47 19.32 -12.14
CA HIS A 59 0.97 19.42 -10.78
C HIS A 59 0.17 18.14 -10.53
N VAL A 60 0.67 17.27 -9.66
CA VAL A 60 -0.19 16.24 -9.08
C VAL A 60 -1.11 17.03 -8.17
N GLU A 61 -2.21 17.50 -8.76
CA GLU A 61 -3.33 18.01 -8.00
C GLU A 61 -3.58 16.97 -6.90
N GLU A 62 -3.57 17.41 -5.64
CA GLU A 62 -4.02 16.57 -4.54
C GLU A 62 -5.39 16.03 -4.95
N LYS A 63 -5.41 14.79 -5.47
CA LYS A 63 -6.65 14.20 -5.95
C LYS A 63 -7.46 13.95 -4.69
N ILE A 64 -8.37 14.86 -4.41
CA ILE A 64 -9.35 14.71 -3.35
C ILE A 64 -10.29 13.62 -3.86
N PHE A 65 -10.07 12.40 -3.38
CA PHE A 65 -10.97 11.29 -3.63
C PHE A 65 -12.30 11.58 -2.94
N SER A 66 -13.41 11.32 -3.62
CA SER A 66 -14.71 11.36 -2.96
C SER A 66 -14.84 10.19 -1.99
N ASP A 67 -15.77 10.28 -1.03
CA ASP A 67 -16.07 9.19 -0.11
C ASP A 67 -16.39 7.89 -0.86
N GLU A 68 -17.11 7.97 -1.99
CA GLU A 68 -17.43 6.79 -2.81
C GLU A 68 -16.19 6.17 -3.47
N GLU A 69 -15.24 6.99 -3.92
CA GLU A 69 -13.96 6.50 -4.46
C GLU A 69 -13.12 5.83 -3.37
N LEU A 70 -13.08 6.41 -2.17
CA LEU A 70 -12.37 5.83 -1.03
C LEU A 70 -12.98 4.49 -0.63
N VAL A 71 -14.30 4.40 -0.54
CA VAL A 71 -15.02 3.14 -0.27
C VAL A 71 -14.69 2.09 -1.34
N ALA A 72 -14.72 2.46 -2.62
CA ALA A 72 -14.39 1.55 -3.71
C ALA A 72 -12.94 1.03 -3.67
N LEU A 73 -12.01 1.77 -3.03
CA LEU A 73 -10.62 1.35 -2.83
C LEU A 73 -10.46 0.48 -1.58
N ILE A 74 -11.14 0.81 -0.48
CA ILE A 74 -10.95 0.16 0.82
C ILE A 74 -11.76 -1.12 0.96
N ASP A 75 -13.02 -1.13 0.52
CA ASP A 75 -13.91 -2.28 0.67
C ASP A 75 -13.31 -3.58 0.11
N PRO A 76 -12.67 -3.59 -1.08
CA PRO A 76 -12.02 -4.81 -1.58
C PRO A 76 -10.86 -5.28 -0.70
N ILE A 77 -10.08 -4.36 -0.12
CA ILE A 77 -8.95 -4.69 0.75
C ILE A 77 -9.47 -5.38 2.01
N LEU A 78 -10.44 -4.77 2.70
CA LEU A 78 -11.05 -5.36 3.88
C LEU A 78 -11.73 -6.70 3.56
N GLN A 79 -12.47 -6.81 2.47
CA GLN A 79 -13.12 -8.07 2.08
C GLN A 79 -12.14 -9.23 1.83
N MET A 80 -10.93 -8.94 1.36
CA MET A 80 -9.93 -9.96 1.04
C MET A 80 -9.02 -10.32 2.21
N ASP A 81 -8.73 -9.35 3.08
CA ASP A 81 -7.66 -9.44 4.06
C ASP A 81 -8.15 -9.45 5.52
N ASP A 82 -9.29 -8.82 5.84
CA ASP A 82 -9.98 -9.00 7.12
C ASP A 82 -10.72 -10.35 7.13
N THR A 83 -10.00 -11.38 7.57
CA THR A 83 -10.54 -12.74 7.64
C THR A 83 -11.41 -12.96 8.87
N SER A 84 -11.16 -12.18 9.92
CA SER A 84 -11.92 -12.21 11.17
C SER A 84 -13.29 -11.53 11.04
N ARG A 85 -13.45 -10.63 10.06
CA ARG A 85 -14.62 -9.76 9.82
C ARG A 85 -14.93 -8.85 10.99
N ASP A 86 -13.90 -8.35 11.67
CA ASP A 86 -14.05 -7.42 12.78
C ASP A 86 -13.96 -5.94 12.34
N GLY A 87 -13.73 -5.68 11.05
CA GLY A 87 -13.59 -4.34 10.48
C GLY A 87 -12.16 -3.82 10.50
N TYR A 88 -11.20 -4.65 10.89
CA TYR A 88 -9.79 -4.30 10.96
C TYR A 88 -8.91 -5.36 10.29
N ILE A 89 -7.68 -4.99 9.99
CA ILE A 89 -6.63 -5.91 9.56
C ILE A 89 -5.59 -5.98 10.66
N ASP A 90 -5.49 -7.12 11.35
CA ASP A 90 -4.43 -7.35 12.31
C ASP A 90 -3.08 -7.71 11.64
N TYR A 91 -2.01 -7.77 12.42
CA TYR A 91 -0.68 -8.05 11.87
C TYR A 91 -0.58 -9.43 11.18
N PRO A 92 -1.09 -10.54 11.74
CA PRO A 92 -1.20 -11.82 11.03
C PRO A 92 -1.93 -11.73 9.68
N GLU A 93 -3.06 -11.02 9.63
CA GLU A 93 -3.84 -10.80 8.41
C GLU A 93 -3.06 -9.98 7.38
N PHE A 94 -2.42 -8.91 7.81
CA PHE A 94 -1.56 -8.07 6.99
C PHE A 94 -0.40 -8.86 6.35
N ILE A 95 0.29 -9.70 7.13
CA ILE A 95 1.40 -10.53 6.60
C ILE A 95 0.87 -11.53 5.57
N LYS A 96 -0.29 -12.13 5.83
CA LYS A 96 -0.93 -13.05 4.89
C LYS A 96 -1.31 -12.34 3.59
N ALA A 97 -1.82 -11.11 3.67
CA ALA A 97 -2.11 -10.27 2.51
C ALA A 97 -0.84 -10.00 1.66
N GLN A 98 0.26 -9.59 2.31
CA GLN A 98 1.54 -9.34 1.65
C GLN A 98 2.09 -10.59 0.94
N GLN A 99 1.99 -11.76 1.57
CA GLN A 99 2.41 -13.02 0.95
C GLN A 99 1.56 -13.38 -0.29
N LYS A 100 0.23 -13.19 -0.22
CA LYS A 100 -0.66 -13.40 -1.38
C LYS A 100 -0.32 -12.44 -2.52
N ALA A 101 -0.05 -11.18 -2.21
CA ALA A 101 0.29 -10.15 -3.19
C ALA A 101 1.62 -10.49 -3.91
N ALA A 102 2.66 -10.84 -3.16
CA ALA A 102 3.96 -11.24 -3.70
C ALA A 102 3.84 -12.48 -4.62
N ALA A 103 3.07 -13.50 -4.21
CA ALA A 103 2.83 -14.69 -5.02
C ALA A 103 2.05 -14.39 -6.31
N SER A 104 1.10 -13.45 -6.25
CA SER A 104 0.28 -13.05 -7.40
C SER A 104 1.09 -12.24 -8.42
N GLN A 105 1.99 -11.36 -7.95
CA GLN A 105 2.90 -10.61 -8.81
C GLN A 105 3.87 -11.53 -9.57
N GLN A 106 4.44 -12.54 -8.90
CA GLN A 106 5.33 -13.51 -9.54
C GLN A 106 4.62 -14.32 -10.64
N LYS A 107 3.37 -14.75 -10.40
CA LYS A 107 2.56 -15.45 -11.41
C LYS A 107 2.27 -14.57 -12.62
N HIS A 108 1.92 -13.30 -12.39
CA HIS A 108 1.61 -12.37 -13.45
C HIS A 108 2.83 -12.10 -14.36
N GLN A 109 4.03 -12.03 -13.76
CA GLN A 109 5.28 -11.81 -14.49
C GLN A 109 5.71 -13.03 -15.34
N GLN A 110 5.48 -14.26 -14.86
CA GLN A 110 5.73 -15.48 -15.64
C GLN A 110 4.77 -15.66 -16.82
N GLN A 111 3.54 -15.17 -16.70
CA GLN A 111 2.52 -15.31 -17.74
C GLN A 111 2.71 -14.32 -18.90
N GLN A 112 3.25 -13.12 -18.62
CA GLN A 112 3.60 -12.14 -19.65
C GLN A 112 4.83 -12.55 -20.49
N GLN A 113 5.77 -13.31 -19.91
CA GLN A 113 6.94 -13.82 -20.65
C GLN A 113 6.62 -15.01 -21.58
N GLN A 114 5.43 -15.61 -21.47
CA GLN A 114 5.01 -16.77 -22.25
C GLN A 114 4.04 -16.44 -23.40
N GLN A 115 3.70 -15.17 -23.65
CA GLN A 115 2.97 -14.82 -24.88
C GLN A 115 3.92 -14.80 -26.08
N PRO A 116 3.75 -15.70 -27.08
CA PRO A 116 4.49 -15.59 -28.32
C PRO A 116 4.04 -14.34 -29.07
N GLN A 117 4.99 -13.54 -29.56
CA GLN A 117 4.74 -12.54 -30.59
C GLN A 117 4.20 -13.25 -31.84
N SER A 118 2.87 -13.38 -31.93
CA SER A 118 2.21 -13.79 -33.16
C SER A 118 1.92 -12.55 -33.99
N GLY A 119 2.90 -12.21 -34.83
CA GLY A 119 2.73 -11.71 -36.19
C GLY A 119 1.91 -10.42 -36.41
N LYS A 120 2.62 -9.37 -36.82
CA LYS A 120 2.60 -8.92 -38.22
C LYS A 120 3.91 -8.23 -38.57
#